data_AF-A0A0G1LQQ8-F1
#
_entry.id   AF-A0A0G1LQQ8-F1
#
_cell.length_a   1.000
_cell.length_b   1.000
_cell.length_c   1.000
_cell.angle_alpha   90.00
_cell.angle_beta   90.00
_cell.angle_gamma   90.00
#
_symmetry.space_group_name_H-M   'P 1'
#
loop_
_entity.id
_entity.type
_entity.pdbx_description
1 polymer ?
#
loop_
_entity_poly.entity_id
_entity_poly.type
_entity_poly.pdbx_seq_one_letter_code
_entity_poly.pdbx_strand_id
1 'polypeptide(L)'
;MKHTLYFVFCMDTEGPVTDNSDPTLLESWKKVDVALGKIFSPGIRNLIRDDSGKSFKMSWFFLDWVGFRTNPVKRKLGYHKIRDHYTKTWSAQIKQFSDGMYWHYHHPPKDGVGNHWETDWLWSNQHEDIMNHLIIDRKFYPTIFRAGGTIENNDASLWLENHIPFDFSNRAPFKNPFLDWSRAPKKWGVYHPSRTDYQKIGNMKRAIARSLDLSGREYTIPEEEVEAAFSQAMQTGNAIFSVFSHDYRDISSQIEHFSLILRDMRKKYPQVKFVNATAQDAINRNLYPTKNIPKIDLKIQKGTKGLTIRLLSAKHMFLRAPYVALKSKNKEYSRVKVARMEDNTWVVDHHALRNGEKIGVAVCDTRANFAVRVLTL
;
A
#
# COMPACT_ATOMS: atom_id res chain seq x y z
N MET A 1 -20.94 -22.30 4.82
CA MET A 1 -19.76 -21.53 4.37
C MET A 1 -18.69 -21.67 5.43
N LYS A 2 -17.40 -21.86 5.10
CA LYS A 2 -16.35 -21.94 6.13
C LYS A 2 -15.99 -20.52 6.60
N HIS A 3 -16.21 -20.23 7.88
CA HIS A 3 -15.76 -19.02 8.56
C HIS A 3 -14.27 -18.83 8.30
N THR A 4 -13.85 -17.69 7.73
CA THR A 4 -12.44 -17.48 7.34
C THR A 4 -11.89 -16.18 7.88
N LEU A 5 -10.76 -16.25 8.60
CA LEU A 5 -9.97 -15.10 8.99
C LEU A 5 -8.75 -14.97 8.07
N TYR A 6 -8.65 -13.84 7.36
CA TYR A 6 -7.49 -13.49 6.56
C TYR A 6 -6.54 -12.65 7.41
N PHE A 7 -5.37 -13.19 7.73
CA PHE A 7 -4.32 -12.47 8.42
C PHE A 7 -3.42 -11.75 7.43
N VAL A 8 -3.21 -10.45 7.66
CA VAL A 8 -2.38 -9.56 6.85
C VAL A 8 -1.34 -8.90 7.73
N PHE A 9 -0.08 -9.03 7.35
CA PHE A 9 1.01 -8.28 7.96
C PHE A 9 1.47 -7.17 7.01
N CYS A 10 1.32 -5.91 7.42
CA CYS A 10 1.80 -4.73 6.71
C CYS A 10 3.18 -4.34 7.25
N MET A 11 4.17 -4.16 6.37
CA MET A 11 5.45 -3.58 6.74
C MET A 11 5.61 -2.25 6.05
N ASP A 12 5.76 -1.18 6.83
CA ASP A 12 6.17 0.11 6.30
C ASP A 12 7.67 0.14 6.19
N THR A 13 8.13 0.22 4.95
CA THR A 13 9.55 0.29 4.68
C THR A 13 9.96 1.76 4.63
N GLU A 14 10.59 2.20 5.70
CA GLU A 14 10.98 3.58 5.96
C GLU A 14 12.49 3.71 6.22
N GLY A 15 13.16 2.62 6.60
CA GLY A 15 14.53 2.59 7.07
C GLY A 15 15.58 2.72 5.97
N PRO A 16 16.84 2.97 6.34
CA PRO A 16 17.35 3.22 7.69
C PRO A 16 16.99 4.63 8.23
N VAL A 17 17.02 4.78 9.55
CA VAL A 17 16.77 6.06 10.25
C VAL A 17 17.61 6.15 11.54
N THR A 18 18.09 7.36 11.87
CA THR A 18 18.75 7.67 13.15
C THR A 18 17.90 8.61 13.98
N ASP A 19 17.66 8.29 15.25
CA ASP A 19 17.09 9.21 16.22
C ASP A 19 17.85 9.09 17.53
N ASN A 20 18.40 10.19 18.04
CA ASN A 20 19.15 10.20 19.29
C ASN A 20 18.26 9.85 20.50
N SER A 21 16.95 10.02 20.38
CA SER A 21 15.98 9.67 21.43
C SER A 21 15.62 8.18 21.45
N ASP A 22 15.95 7.43 20.40
CA ASP A 22 15.70 6.00 20.31
C ASP A 22 16.91 5.26 19.68
N PRO A 23 17.85 4.78 20.52
CA PRO A 23 19.04 4.07 20.04
C PRO A 23 18.73 2.68 19.49
N THR A 24 17.48 2.20 19.58
CA THR A 24 17.09 0.88 19.06
C THR A 24 16.82 0.88 17.56
N LEU A 25 16.73 2.07 16.94
CA LEU A 25 16.47 2.20 15.51
C LEU A 25 17.66 1.72 14.66
N LEU A 26 17.35 1.10 13.53
CA LEU A 26 18.31 0.54 12.60
C LEU A 26 18.83 1.63 11.64
N GLU A 27 19.90 2.29 12.06
CA GLU A 27 20.51 3.46 11.39
C GLU A 27 21.24 3.21 10.07
N SER A 28 21.36 1.96 9.62
CA SER A 28 22.05 1.64 8.38
C SER A 28 21.42 0.46 7.66
N TRP A 29 21.59 0.41 6.34
CA TRP A 29 21.17 -0.75 5.55
C TRP A 29 21.75 -2.06 6.06
N LYS A 30 23.00 -2.08 6.52
CA LYS A 30 23.60 -3.28 7.14
C LYS A 30 22.79 -3.77 8.34
N LYS A 31 22.35 -2.86 9.22
CA LYS A 31 21.54 -3.20 10.40
C LYS A 31 20.13 -3.64 9.98
N VAL A 32 19.49 -2.91 9.06
CA VAL A 32 18.18 -3.27 8.49
C VAL A 32 18.24 -4.65 7.83
N ASP A 33 19.23 -4.93 7.00
CA ASP A 33 19.39 -6.21 6.30
C ASP A 33 19.64 -7.38 7.25
N VAL A 34 20.33 -7.17 8.38
CA VAL A 34 20.46 -8.21 9.42
C VAL A 34 19.10 -8.54 10.05
N ALA A 35 18.30 -7.52 10.38
CA ALA A 35 16.96 -7.73 10.92
C ALA A 35 16.04 -8.39 9.88
N LEU A 36 16.04 -7.89 8.64
CA LEU A 36 15.28 -8.48 7.53
C LEU A 36 15.70 -9.93 7.24
N GLY A 37 16.98 -10.26 7.39
CA GLY A 37 17.46 -11.64 7.27
C GLY A 37 16.77 -12.61 8.24
N LYS A 38 16.46 -12.14 9.46
CA LYS A 38 15.62 -12.91 10.40
C LYS A 38 14.19 -13.02 9.89
N ILE A 39 13.59 -11.91 9.45
CA ILE A 39 12.21 -11.87 8.94
C ILE A 39 12.01 -12.72 7.69
N PHE A 40 12.98 -12.80 6.79
CA PHE A 40 12.95 -13.65 5.60
C PHE A 40 13.40 -15.09 5.89
N SER A 41 13.87 -15.40 7.10
CA SER A 41 14.23 -16.76 7.45
C SER A 41 12.98 -17.66 7.52
N PRO A 42 13.09 -18.95 7.13
CA PRO A 42 12.03 -19.92 7.38
C PRO A 42 11.68 -20.04 8.86
N GLY A 43 12.62 -19.78 9.78
CA GLY A 43 12.39 -19.81 11.22
C GLY A 43 11.27 -18.86 11.62
N ILE A 44 11.42 -17.56 11.31
CA ILE A 44 10.38 -16.56 11.60
C ILE A 44 9.15 -16.79 10.74
N ARG A 45 9.29 -16.97 9.42
CA ARG A 45 8.15 -17.11 8.49
C ARG A 45 7.22 -18.27 8.81
N ASN A 46 7.74 -19.34 9.41
CA ASN A 46 6.95 -20.51 9.78
C ASN A 46 6.30 -20.44 11.17
N LEU A 47 6.56 -19.40 11.97
CA LEU A 47 5.89 -19.23 13.27
C LEU A 47 4.38 -19.06 13.11
N ILE A 48 3.96 -18.37 12.04
CA ILE A 48 2.55 -18.14 11.72
C ILE A 48 2.22 -18.90 10.43
N ARG A 49 1.94 -20.19 10.55
CA ARG A 49 1.45 -21.02 9.42
C ARG A 49 -0.06 -21.03 9.35
N ASP A 50 -0.59 -20.93 8.14
CA ASP A 50 -2.02 -21.05 7.89
C ASP A 50 -2.51 -22.51 7.95
N ASP A 51 -3.84 -22.70 7.89
CA ASP A 51 -4.44 -24.04 7.93
C ASP A 51 -4.10 -24.90 6.70
N SER A 52 -3.50 -24.32 5.67
CA SER A 52 -2.93 -25.05 4.52
C SER A 52 -1.42 -25.25 4.63
N GLY A 53 -0.82 -24.93 5.78
CA GLY A 53 0.60 -25.08 6.06
C GLY A 53 1.49 -23.98 5.48
N LYS A 54 0.93 -22.91 4.91
CA LYS A 54 1.71 -21.83 4.28
C LYS A 54 2.19 -20.82 5.30
N SER A 55 3.45 -20.41 5.19
CA SER A 55 4.06 -19.33 5.97
C SER A 55 3.30 -18.01 5.83
N PHE A 56 3.44 -17.11 6.80
CA PHE A 56 2.82 -15.79 6.69
C PHE A 56 3.49 -14.93 5.63
N LYS A 57 2.64 -14.17 4.94
CA LYS A 57 3.05 -13.25 3.89
C LYS A 57 3.24 -11.86 4.47
N MET A 58 4.18 -11.13 3.88
CA MET A 58 4.38 -9.71 4.14
C MET A 58 3.74 -8.89 3.04
N SER A 59 3.12 -7.78 3.41
CA SER A 59 2.69 -6.72 2.52
C SER A 59 3.66 -5.55 2.71
N TRP A 60 4.67 -5.45 1.85
CA TRP A 60 5.71 -4.42 1.93
C TRP A 60 5.18 -3.11 1.33
N PHE A 61 4.98 -2.08 2.14
CA PHE A 61 4.56 -0.75 1.72
C PHE A 61 5.78 0.15 1.58
N PHE A 62 6.16 0.45 0.33
CA PHE A 62 7.37 1.20 0.01
C PHE A 62 7.15 2.70 0.02
N LEU A 63 7.99 3.41 0.76
CA LEU A 63 8.03 4.86 0.83
C LEU A 63 9.15 5.44 -0.03
N ASP A 64 8.86 6.59 -0.63
CA ASP A 64 9.86 7.47 -1.23
C ASP A 64 10.04 8.71 -0.35
N TRP A 65 11.26 8.93 0.12
CA TRP A 65 11.62 10.07 0.97
C TRP A 65 11.91 11.30 0.11
N VAL A 66 10.88 11.95 -0.41
CA VAL A 66 10.99 13.10 -1.33
C VAL A 66 10.21 14.32 -0.85
N GLY A 67 10.56 15.50 -1.35
CA GLY A 67 9.99 16.78 -0.90
C GLY A 67 10.64 17.38 0.35
N PHE A 68 11.73 16.80 0.85
CA PHE A 68 12.45 17.28 2.04
C PHE A 68 13.70 18.07 1.66
N ARG A 69 13.95 19.17 2.39
CA ARG A 69 15.13 20.06 2.28
C ARG A 69 16.22 19.69 3.27
N THR A 70 15.86 19.20 4.46
CA THR A 70 16.82 18.79 5.50
C THR A 70 16.55 17.35 5.93
N ASN A 71 17.58 16.69 6.47
CA ASN A 71 17.52 15.27 6.84
C ASN A 71 18.17 15.03 8.20
N PRO A 72 17.55 15.51 9.30
CA PRO A 72 18.15 15.41 10.64
C PRO A 72 18.33 13.97 11.11
N VAL A 73 17.52 13.05 10.57
CA VAL A 73 17.45 11.64 10.98
C VAL A 73 18.05 10.69 9.94
N LYS A 74 18.86 11.21 9.00
CA LYS A 74 19.64 10.45 8.01
C LYS A 74 18.84 9.40 7.21
N ARG A 75 17.56 9.69 6.94
CA ARG A 75 16.71 8.86 6.07
C ARG A 75 17.26 8.77 4.67
N LYS A 76 16.87 7.75 3.92
CA LYS A 76 17.33 7.56 2.55
C LYS A 76 16.53 8.39 1.55
N LEU A 77 16.81 9.70 1.51
CA LEU A 77 16.11 10.65 0.62
C LEU A 77 16.25 10.29 -0.87
N GLY A 78 15.17 10.52 -1.62
CA GLY A 78 15.09 10.40 -3.07
C GLY A 78 14.10 9.35 -3.55
N TYR A 79 13.76 9.43 -4.84
CA TYR A 79 12.90 8.47 -5.50
C TYR A 79 13.51 7.07 -5.55
N HIS A 80 12.68 6.09 -5.27
CA HIS A 80 12.85 4.64 -5.31
C HIS A 80 13.93 4.07 -4.39
N LYS A 81 14.57 4.87 -3.54
CA LYS A 81 15.74 4.42 -2.78
C LYS A 81 15.44 3.20 -1.90
N ILE A 82 14.29 3.19 -1.24
CA ILE A 82 13.88 2.09 -0.37
C ILE A 82 13.48 0.88 -1.23
N ARG A 83 12.56 1.08 -2.18
CA ARG A 83 12.09 0.03 -3.09
C ARG A 83 13.23 -0.66 -3.84
N ASP A 84 14.18 0.10 -4.35
CA ASP A 84 15.31 -0.41 -5.12
C ASP A 84 16.25 -1.22 -4.23
N HIS A 85 16.48 -0.81 -2.99
CA HIS A 85 17.25 -1.62 -2.04
C HIS A 85 16.60 -2.98 -1.83
N TYR A 86 15.31 -3.02 -1.54
CA TYR A 86 14.58 -4.28 -1.31
C TYR A 86 14.51 -5.16 -2.55
N THR A 87 14.23 -4.58 -3.72
CA THR A 87 14.15 -5.37 -4.96
C THR A 87 15.51 -5.88 -5.41
N LYS A 88 16.59 -5.15 -5.13
CA LYS A 88 17.95 -5.62 -5.39
C LYS A 88 18.40 -6.70 -4.40
N THR A 89 18.13 -6.52 -3.11
CA THR A 89 18.70 -7.37 -2.05
C THR A 89 17.82 -8.57 -1.69
N TRP A 90 16.49 -8.43 -1.75
CA TRP A 90 15.53 -9.37 -1.16
C TRP A 90 14.47 -9.89 -2.15
N SER A 91 14.59 -9.63 -3.46
CA SER A 91 13.57 -10.02 -4.44
C SER A 91 13.32 -11.53 -4.52
N ALA A 92 14.35 -12.36 -4.35
CA ALA A 92 14.21 -13.81 -4.35
C ALA A 92 13.32 -14.28 -3.17
N GLN A 93 13.52 -13.71 -1.99
CA GLN A 93 12.79 -14.04 -0.77
C GLN A 93 11.36 -13.48 -0.83
N ILE A 94 11.17 -12.24 -1.30
CA ILE A 94 9.84 -11.66 -1.57
C ILE A 94 9.03 -12.59 -2.49
N LYS A 95 9.65 -13.10 -3.56
CA LYS A 95 9.02 -14.07 -4.48
C LYS A 95 8.76 -15.41 -3.81
N GLN A 96 9.73 -15.93 -3.05
CA GLN A 96 9.63 -17.22 -2.35
C GLN A 96 8.42 -17.26 -1.41
N PHE A 97 8.19 -16.20 -0.63
CA PHE A 97 7.04 -16.14 0.30
C PHE A 97 5.76 -15.62 -0.35
N SER A 98 5.79 -15.29 -1.65
CA SER A 98 4.66 -14.67 -2.35
C SER A 98 4.15 -13.41 -1.64
N ASP A 99 5.08 -12.60 -1.17
CA ASP A 99 4.83 -11.32 -0.51
C ASP A 99 4.27 -10.28 -1.50
N GLY A 100 3.55 -9.29 -0.97
CA GLY A 100 3.01 -8.16 -1.73
C GLY A 100 3.93 -6.94 -1.68
N MET A 101 3.90 -6.13 -2.73
CA MET A 101 4.62 -4.85 -2.82
C MET A 101 3.65 -3.72 -3.13
N TYR A 102 3.53 -2.76 -2.22
CA TYR A 102 2.51 -1.73 -2.19
C TYR A 102 3.12 -0.36 -1.85
N TRP A 103 2.29 0.66 -1.65
CA TRP A 103 2.75 2.04 -1.54
C TRP A 103 2.49 2.63 -0.16
N HIS A 104 3.58 3.06 0.49
CA HIS A 104 3.55 3.87 1.69
C HIS A 104 3.84 5.32 1.31
N TYR A 105 3.12 6.28 1.90
CA TYR A 105 3.34 7.68 1.57
C TYR A 105 3.18 8.59 2.78
N HIS A 106 4.22 9.37 3.06
CA HIS A 106 4.19 10.50 3.98
C HIS A 106 4.05 11.79 3.17
N HIS A 107 3.09 12.64 3.53
CA HIS A 107 2.98 13.97 2.93
C HIS A 107 4.10 14.87 3.49
N PRO A 108 4.94 15.48 2.63
CA PRO A 108 6.06 16.27 3.11
C PRO A 108 5.58 17.59 3.73
N PRO A 109 6.19 18.02 4.84
CA PRO A 109 5.86 19.24 5.57
C PRO A 109 6.28 20.49 4.82
N LYS A 110 5.57 21.59 5.07
CA LYS A 110 5.93 22.93 4.54
C LYS A 110 7.35 23.36 4.88
N ASP A 111 7.83 23.01 6.08
CA ASP A 111 9.19 23.31 6.53
C ASP A 111 10.28 22.45 5.85
N GLY A 112 9.90 21.38 5.15
CA GLY A 112 10.78 20.49 4.42
C GLY A 112 11.69 19.64 5.30
N VAL A 113 11.41 19.48 6.60
CA VAL A 113 12.26 18.68 7.50
C VAL A 113 11.94 17.19 7.35
N GLY A 114 12.95 16.37 7.05
CA GLY A 114 12.88 14.92 6.81
C GLY A 114 12.47 14.05 8.02
N ASN A 115 11.81 14.61 9.02
CA ASN A 115 11.20 13.89 10.13
C ASN A 115 9.90 14.53 10.62
N HIS A 116 9.39 15.53 9.92
CA HIS A 116 8.10 16.15 10.20
C HIS A 116 7.09 15.71 9.14
N TRP A 117 5.81 15.81 9.48
CA TRP A 117 4.70 15.35 8.66
C TRP A 117 3.71 16.49 8.44
N GLU A 118 3.04 16.46 7.30
CA GLU A 118 1.97 17.40 6.97
C GLU A 118 0.60 16.72 7.02
N THR A 119 -0.40 17.48 7.42
CA THR A 119 -1.81 17.06 7.42
C THR A 119 -2.60 17.71 6.29
N ASP A 120 -2.12 18.81 5.72
CA ASP A 120 -2.70 19.44 4.53
C ASP A 120 -2.25 18.75 3.24
N TRP A 121 -3.09 17.84 2.72
CA TRP A 121 -2.83 17.11 1.47
C TRP A 121 -2.64 18.01 0.25
N LEU A 122 -3.19 19.23 0.25
CA LEU A 122 -3.15 20.12 -0.91
C LEU A 122 -1.84 20.90 -1.01
N TRP A 123 -1.02 20.86 0.04
CA TRP A 123 0.24 21.60 0.11
C TRP A 123 1.26 21.15 -0.96
N SER A 124 1.31 19.85 -1.27
CA SER A 124 2.35 19.29 -2.12
C SER A 124 1.83 18.28 -3.13
N ASN A 125 2.39 18.31 -4.35
CA ASN A 125 2.11 17.33 -5.40
C ASN A 125 3.09 16.13 -5.39
N GLN A 126 3.89 15.95 -4.35
CA GLN A 126 4.87 14.85 -4.31
C GLN A 126 4.24 13.46 -4.49
N HIS A 127 2.98 13.27 -4.08
CA HIS A 127 2.24 12.05 -4.34
C HIS A 127 2.09 11.77 -5.86
N GLU A 128 1.82 12.78 -6.67
CA GLU A 128 1.77 12.64 -8.14
C GLU A 128 3.16 12.45 -8.75
N ASP A 129 4.17 13.17 -8.25
CA ASP A 129 5.55 13.03 -8.73
C ASP A 129 6.08 11.61 -8.51
N ILE A 130 5.85 11.05 -7.31
CA ILE A 130 6.20 9.65 -6.99
C ILE A 130 5.48 8.69 -7.95
N MET A 131 4.19 8.88 -8.22
CA MET A 131 3.47 8.05 -9.19
C MET A 131 4.08 8.15 -10.59
N ASN A 132 4.43 9.35 -11.04
CA ASN A 132 5.06 9.57 -12.34
C ASN A 132 6.38 8.79 -12.46
N HIS A 133 7.22 8.88 -11.42
CA HIS A 133 8.47 8.15 -11.31
C HIS A 133 8.26 6.63 -11.28
N LEU A 134 7.36 6.11 -10.45
CA LEU A 134 7.05 4.67 -10.36
C LEU A 134 6.60 4.09 -11.71
N ILE A 135 5.76 4.80 -12.44
CA ILE A 135 5.23 4.36 -13.73
C ILE A 135 6.35 4.33 -14.78
N ILE A 136 7.10 5.43 -14.92
CA ILE A 136 8.10 5.56 -15.98
C ILE A 136 9.35 4.73 -15.69
N ASP A 137 9.85 4.78 -14.47
CA ASP A 137 11.16 4.22 -14.12
C ASP A 137 11.06 2.77 -13.61
N ARG A 138 9.91 2.35 -13.05
CA ARG A 138 9.73 1.01 -12.47
C ARG A 138 8.58 0.22 -13.09
N LYS A 139 7.90 0.76 -14.10
CA LYS A 139 6.73 0.12 -14.76
C LYS A 139 5.70 -0.35 -13.72
N PHE A 140 5.53 0.41 -12.66
CA PHE A 140 4.69 0.07 -11.52
C PHE A 140 3.64 1.14 -11.30
N TYR A 141 2.42 0.71 -10.96
CA TYR A 141 1.35 1.59 -10.54
C TYR A 141 0.91 1.20 -9.13
N PRO A 142 0.92 2.12 -8.16
CA PRO A 142 0.46 1.80 -6.81
C PRO A 142 -1.05 1.55 -6.80
N THR A 143 -1.48 0.41 -6.26
CA THR A 143 -2.92 0.06 -6.17
C THR A 143 -3.41 -0.18 -4.75
N ILE A 144 -2.50 -0.19 -3.78
CA ILE A 144 -2.82 -0.35 -2.36
C ILE A 144 -1.98 0.64 -1.58
N PHE A 145 -2.65 1.38 -0.69
CA PHE A 145 -2.11 2.49 0.06
C PHE A 145 -2.01 2.20 1.55
N ARG A 146 -0.98 2.77 2.18
CA ARG A 146 -0.94 2.99 3.63
C ARG A 146 -0.36 4.38 3.90
N ALA A 147 -1.12 5.21 4.61
CA ALA A 147 -0.71 6.55 4.98
C ALA A 147 0.46 6.51 5.98
N GLY A 148 1.46 7.36 5.71
CA GLY A 148 2.53 7.72 6.61
C GLY A 148 1.98 8.25 7.93
N GLY A 149 2.44 7.66 9.05
CA GLY A 149 1.89 7.97 10.36
C GLY A 149 0.39 7.68 10.50
N THR A 150 -0.24 6.96 9.56
CA THR A 150 -1.70 6.81 9.43
C THR A 150 -2.46 8.14 9.32
N ILE A 151 -1.80 9.19 8.81
CA ILE A 151 -2.40 10.52 8.62
C ILE A 151 -3.22 10.52 7.33
N GLU A 152 -4.55 10.60 7.47
CA GLU A 152 -5.48 10.77 6.36
C GLU A 152 -6.51 11.84 6.73
N ASN A 153 -6.89 12.65 5.74
CA ASN A 153 -7.98 13.61 5.84
C ASN A 153 -8.94 13.43 4.64
N ASN A 154 -10.00 14.23 4.55
CA ASN A 154 -10.95 14.11 3.45
C ASN A 154 -10.34 14.42 2.07
N ASP A 155 -9.39 15.35 1.96
CA ASP A 155 -8.76 15.69 0.68
C ASP A 155 -7.90 14.54 0.16
N ALA A 156 -7.11 13.92 1.04
CA ALA A 156 -6.38 12.68 0.75
C ALA A 156 -7.35 11.56 0.35
N SER A 157 -8.44 11.37 1.10
CA SER A 157 -9.47 10.37 0.79
C SER A 157 -10.10 10.57 -0.59
N LEU A 158 -10.42 11.81 -0.96
CA LEU A 158 -10.98 12.17 -2.26
C LEU A 158 -9.98 11.95 -3.39
N TRP A 159 -8.70 12.21 -3.16
CA TRP A 159 -7.65 11.89 -4.12
C TRP A 159 -7.52 10.38 -4.28
N LEU A 160 -7.45 9.62 -3.18
CA LEU A 160 -7.32 8.16 -3.19
C LEU A 160 -8.49 7.48 -3.91
N GLU A 161 -9.73 7.94 -3.72
CA GLU A 161 -10.93 7.45 -4.44
C GLU A 161 -10.79 7.47 -5.97
N ASN A 162 -9.95 8.34 -6.51
CA ASN A 162 -9.74 8.46 -7.95
C ASN A 162 -8.52 7.70 -8.47
N HIS A 163 -7.65 7.20 -7.59
CA HIS A 163 -6.32 6.67 -7.96
C HIS A 163 -6.01 5.29 -7.40
N ILE A 164 -6.40 5.01 -6.14
CA ILE A 164 -5.98 3.83 -5.39
C ILE A 164 -7.21 3.06 -4.86
N PRO A 165 -7.43 1.80 -5.30
CA PRO A 165 -8.61 1.04 -4.91
C PRO A 165 -8.63 0.60 -3.45
N PHE A 166 -7.49 0.27 -2.84
CA PHE A 166 -7.44 -0.32 -1.50
C PHE A 166 -6.57 0.48 -0.53
N ASP A 167 -6.94 0.44 0.75
CA ASP A 167 -6.31 1.21 1.81
C ASP A 167 -6.22 0.41 3.12
N PHE A 168 -5.08 0.47 3.82
CA PHE A 168 -4.84 -0.16 5.12
C PHE A 168 -4.46 0.86 6.23
N SER A 169 -4.89 2.12 6.09
CA SER A 169 -4.52 3.22 7.00
C SER A 169 -5.41 3.34 8.24
N ASN A 170 -6.59 2.71 8.25
CA ASN A 170 -7.56 2.86 9.33
C ASN A 170 -7.04 2.28 10.66
N ARG A 171 -6.72 3.16 11.62
CA ARG A 171 -6.25 2.79 12.96
C ARG A 171 -7.33 2.91 14.04
N ALA A 172 -8.62 2.81 13.69
CA ALA A 172 -9.71 3.03 14.65
C ALA A 172 -9.56 2.20 15.94
N PRO A 173 -9.92 2.74 17.11
CA PRO A 173 -10.43 4.10 17.37
C PRO A 173 -9.32 5.14 17.67
N PHE A 174 -8.09 4.92 17.22
CA PHE A 174 -6.96 5.75 17.62
C PHE A 174 -7.13 7.22 17.18
N LYS A 175 -6.74 8.15 18.05
CA LYS A 175 -6.77 9.59 17.81
C LYS A 175 -5.64 10.26 18.59
N ASN A 176 -4.94 11.16 17.93
CA ASN A 176 -3.99 12.09 18.53
C ASN A 176 -4.14 13.48 17.85
N PRO A 177 -3.34 14.49 18.19
CA PRO A 177 -3.45 15.82 17.56
C PRO A 177 -3.20 15.88 16.05
N PHE A 178 -2.51 14.88 15.48
CA PHE A 178 -2.11 14.86 14.07
C PHE A 178 -2.96 13.93 13.20
N LEU A 179 -3.70 12.99 13.80
CA LEU A 179 -4.51 12.00 13.09
C LEU A 179 -5.77 11.62 13.90
N ASP A 180 -6.87 11.37 13.20
CA ASP A 180 -8.15 10.97 13.82
C ASP A 180 -8.79 9.80 13.08
N TRP A 181 -8.83 8.63 13.73
CA TRP A 181 -9.62 7.47 13.30
C TRP A 181 -10.70 7.10 14.33
N SER A 182 -11.01 7.98 15.27
CA SER A 182 -11.90 7.69 16.40
C SER A 182 -13.33 7.35 15.98
N ARG A 183 -13.77 7.86 14.83
CA ARG A 183 -15.13 7.66 14.28
C ARG A 183 -15.17 6.58 13.19
N ALA A 184 -14.01 6.04 12.81
CA ALA A 184 -13.92 5.04 11.76
C ALA A 184 -14.43 3.66 12.21
N PRO A 185 -14.91 2.81 11.27
CA PRO A 185 -15.33 1.45 11.59
C PRO A 185 -14.21 0.65 12.27
N LYS A 186 -14.57 0.01 13.39
CA LYS A 186 -13.67 -0.86 14.18
C LYS A 186 -13.70 -2.33 13.73
N LYS A 187 -14.62 -2.67 12.82
CA LYS A 187 -14.82 -4.05 12.34
C LYS A 187 -13.58 -4.54 11.58
N TRP A 188 -13.25 -5.81 11.76
CA TRP A 188 -12.17 -6.53 11.06
C TRP A 188 -12.61 -6.97 9.67
N GLY A 189 -12.90 -6.00 8.81
CA GLY A 189 -13.32 -6.20 7.43
C GLY A 189 -12.97 -4.96 6.62
N VAL A 190 -13.71 -4.72 5.55
CA VAL A 190 -13.57 -3.49 4.76
C VAL A 190 -14.82 -2.63 4.89
N TYR A 191 -14.63 -1.32 4.69
CA TYR A 191 -15.73 -0.41 4.42
C TYR A 191 -15.39 0.50 3.25
N HIS A 192 -16.43 1.00 2.60
CA HIS A 192 -16.34 2.05 1.60
C HIS A 192 -16.57 3.40 2.29
N PRO A 193 -15.65 4.38 2.17
CA PRO A 193 -15.79 5.65 2.87
C PRO A 193 -16.90 6.53 2.28
N SER A 194 -17.36 7.51 3.06
CA SER A 194 -18.21 8.59 2.59
C SER A 194 -17.38 9.68 1.91
N ARG A 195 -17.96 10.30 0.89
CA ARG A 195 -17.36 11.45 0.20
C ARG A 195 -17.08 12.64 1.11
N THR A 196 -17.89 12.82 2.14
CA THR A 196 -17.82 13.96 3.06
C THR A 196 -17.14 13.61 4.38
N ASP A 197 -16.80 12.35 4.62
CA ASP A 197 -16.17 11.91 5.87
C ASP A 197 -15.54 10.53 5.66
N TYR A 198 -14.22 10.50 5.48
CA TYR A 198 -13.48 9.24 5.25
C TYR A 198 -13.65 8.24 6.39
N GLN A 199 -14.01 8.68 7.60
CA GLN A 199 -14.27 7.81 8.75
C GLN A 199 -15.68 7.22 8.77
N LYS A 200 -16.57 7.58 7.85
CA LYS A 200 -17.94 7.03 7.81
C LYS A 200 -18.10 6.07 6.65
N ILE A 201 -18.95 5.06 6.83
CA ILE A 201 -19.40 4.21 5.74
C ILE A 201 -20.20 5.07 4.74
N GLY A 202 -19.91 4.90 3.46
CA GLY A 202 -20.55 5.59 2.34
C GLY A 202 -20.49 4.77 1.06
N ASN A 203 -20.36 5.45 -0.08
CA ASN A 203 -20.52 4.87 -1.42
C ASN A 203 -19.33 5.14 -2.37
N MET A 204 -18.18 5.56 -1.83
CA MET A 204 -16.93 5.61 -2.61
C MET A 204 -16.53 4.21 -3.06
N LYS A 205 -15.81 4.10 -4.19
CA LYS A 205 -15.35 2.81 -4.72
C LYS A 205 -14.20 2.24 -3.89
N ARG A 206 -13.34 3.11 -3.34
CA ARG A 206 -12.18 2.71 -2.53
C ARG A 206 -12.65 1.87 -1.33
N ALA A 207 -11.89 0.85 -0.97
CA ALA A 207 -12.13 0.02 0.20
C ALA A 207 -11.02 0.21 1.24
N ILE A 208 -11.41 0.48 2.49
CA ILE A 208 -10.50 0.71 3.61
C ILE A 208 -10.60 -0.45 4.59
N ALA A 209 -9.47 -1.08 4.90
CA ALA A 209 -9.31 -2.10 5.93
C ALA A 209 -8.66 -1.51 7.19
N ARG A 210 -9.08 -2.00 8.36
CA ARG A 210 -8.48 -1.64 9.65
C ARG A 210 -7.11 -2.30 9.82
N SER A 211 -6.12 -1.56 10.30
CA SER A 211 -4.77 -2.05 10.64
C SER A 211 -4.27 -1.41 11.93
N LEU A 212 -3.76 -2.23 12.85
CA LEU A 212 -3.25 -1.78 14.15
C LEU A 212 -1.77 -2.12 14.30
N ASP A 213 -1.03 -1.38 15.13
CA ASP A 213 0.37 -1.70 15.39
C ASP A 213 0.50 -3.09 16.00
N LEU A 214 1.42 -3.89 15.47
CA LEU A 214 1.81 -5.14 16.12
C LEU A 214 2.36 -4.83 17.53
N SER A 215 3.32 -3.93 17.58
CA SER A 215 3.93 -3.43 18.80
C SER A 215 4.65 -2.11 18.48
N GLY A 216 4.24 -1.05 19.14
CA GLY A 216 4.73 0.31 18.92
C GLY A 216 4.80 1.09 20.22
N ARG A 217 5.37 2.29 20.15
CA ARG A 217 5.50 3.18 21.31
C ARG A 217 4.13 3.63 21.83
N GLU A 218 3.20 3.88 20.92
CA GLU A 218 1.86 4.40 21.26
C GLU A 218 0.82 3.31 21.45
N TYR A 219 1.05 2.12 20.87
CA TYR A 219 0.06 1.07 20.82
C TYR A 219 0.73 -0.29 20.61
N THR A 220 0.29 -1.28 21.39
CA THR A 220 0.55 -2.69 21.15
C THR A 220 -0.80 -3.37 21.05
N ILE A 221 -0.98 -4.21 20.02
CA ILE A 221 -2.26 -4.87 19.81
C ILE A 221 -2.61 -5.78 20.99
N PRO A 222 -3.76 -5.58 21.65
CA PRO A 222 -4.16 -6.38 22.78
C PRO A 222 -4.81 -7.69 22.30
N GLU A 223 -4.78 -8.74 23.13
CA GLU A 223 -5.33 -10.06 22.76
C GLU A 223 -6.82 -10.00 22.43
N GLU A 224 -7.56 -9.09 23.06
CA GLU A 224 -8.98 -8.84 22.82
C GLU A 224 -9.27 -8.42 21.38
N GLU A 225 -8.36 -7.70 20.73
CA GLU A 225 -8.50 -7.33 19.32
C GLU A 225 -8.27 -8.51 18.38
N VAL A 226 -7.35 -9.42 18.75
CA VAL A 226 -7.16 -10.69 18.04
C VAL A 226 -8.42 -11.54 18.18
N GLU A 227 -8.92 -11.70 19.40
CA GLU A 227 -10.16 -12.45 19.67
C GLU A 227 -11.35 -11.86 18.92
N ALA A 228 -11.49 -10.53 18.92
CA ALA A 228 -12.56 -9.84 18.20
C ALA A 228 -12.54 -10.16 16.69
N ALA A 229 -11.36 -10.31 16.08
CA ALA A 229 -11.25 -10.70 14.68
C ALA A 229 -11.73 -12.13 14.42
N PHE A 230 -11.33 -13.08 15.28
CA PHE A 230 -11.81 -14.47 15.19
C PHE A 230 -13.32 -14.57 15.43
N SER A 231 -13.82 -13.88 16.45
CA SER A 231 -15.24 -13.79 16.77
C SER A 231 -16.03 -13.20 15.60
N GLN A 232 -15.53 -12.13 14.97
CA GLN A 232 -16.16 -11.58 13.78
C GLN A 232 -16.19 -12.59 12.62
N ALA A 233 -15.08 -13.27 12.32
CA ALA A 233 -15.06 -14.29 11.26
C ALA A 233 -16.08 -15.41 11.52
N MET A 234 -16.24 -15.82 12.79
CA MET A 234 -17.26 -16.79 13.19
C MET A 234 -18.69 -16.25 12.97
N GLN A 235 -18.94 -14.99 13.30
CA GLN A 235 -20.29 -14.39 13.22
C GLN A 235 -20.70 -14.03 11.80
N THR A 236 -19.80 -13.45 11.00
CA THR A 236 -20.12 -12.89 9.66
C THR A 236 -19.66 -13.80 8.52
N GLY A 237 -18.93 -14.86 8.82
CA GLY A 237 -18.34 -15.78 7.84
C GLY A 237 -16.97 -15.34 7.32
N ASN A 238 -16.58 -14.08 7.48
CA ASN A 238 -15.24 -13.62 7.11
C ASN A 238 -14.71 -12.46 7.98
N ALA A 239 -13.40 -12.37 8.11
CA ALA A 239 -12.72 -11.20 8.67
C ALA A 239 -11.38 -10.95 7.96
N ILE A 240 -10.95 -9.69 7.92
CA ILE A 240 -9.59 -9.28 7.59
C ILE A 240 -8.98 -8.74 8.88
N PHE A 241 -8.01 -9.48 9.42
CA PHE A 241 -7.24 -9.07 10.58
C PHE A 241 -5.88 -8.59 10.11
N SER A 242 -5.58 -7.31 10.30
CA SER A 242 -4.31 -6.76 9.85
C SER A 242 -3.55 -6.03 10.95
N VAL A 243 -2.24 -6.26 10.95
CA VAL A 243 -1.29 -5.58 11.83
C VAL A 243 -0.21 -4.90 10.98
N PHE A 244 0.41 -3.85 11.52
CA PHE A 244 1.55 -3.21 10.87
C PHE A 244 2.76 -3.01 11.78
N SER A 245 3.94 -2.90 11.17
CA SER A 245 5.18 -2.49 11.83
C SER A 245 6.14 -1.84 10.82
N HIS A 246 7.35 -1.50 11.25
CA HIS A 246 8.33 -0.75 10.47
C HIS A 246 9.65 -1.50 10.36
N ASP A 247 10.31 -1.37 9.22
CA ASP A 247 11.57 -2.07 8.90
C ASP A 247 12.82 -1.49 9.54
N TYR A 248 12.74 -0.26 10.05
CA TYR A 248 13.82 0.36 10.82
C TYR A 248 13.92 -0.17 12.26
N ARG A 249 13.19 -1.24 12.61
CA ARG A 249 13.24 -1.93 13.90
C ARG A 249 13.46 -3.41 13.68
N ASP A 250 14.13 -4.08 14.62
CA ASP A 250 14.12 -5.54 14.66
C ASP A 250 12.84 -6.03 15.35
N ILE A 251 11.92 -6.58 14.56
CA ILE A 251 10.60 -6.99 15.01
C ILE A 251 10.47 -8.51 15.19
N SER A 252 11.58 -9.25 15.12
CA SER A 252 11.56 -10.72 15.18
C SER A 252 10.93 -11.25 16.47
N SER A 253 11.32 -10.72 17.62
CA SER A 253 10.74 -11.08 18.93
C SER A 253 9.26 -10.71 19.05
N GLN A 254 8.82 -9.62 18.43
CA GLN A 254 7.42 -9.21 18.41
C GLN A 254 6.58 -10.21 17.62
N ILE A 255 7.08 -10.68 16.48
CA ILE A 255 6.43 -11.73 15.67
C ILE A 255 6.38 -13.05 16.43
N GLU A 256 7.46 -13.42 17.13
CA GLU A 256 7.51 -14.62 17.97
C GLU A 256 6.41 -14.58 19.04
N HIS A 257 6.34 -13.51 19.82
CA HIS A 257 5.32 -13.35 20.84
C HIS A 257 3.90 -13.40 20.24
N PHE A 258 3.66 -12.62 19.18
CA PHE A 258 2.36 -12.57 18.53
C PHE A 258 1.92 -13.91 17.92
N SER A 259 2.87 -14.73 17.46
CA SER A 259 2.57 -16.08 16.96
C SER A 259 1.97 -16.98 18.03
N LEU A 260 2.35 -16.80 19.30
CA LEU A 260 1.79 -17.54 20.44
C LEU A 260 0.33 -17.15 20.69
N ILE A 261 0.03 -15.85 20.66
CA ILE A 261 -1.34 -15.33 20.79
C ILE A 261 -2.23 -15.89 19.67
N LEU A 262 -1.77 -15.82 18.42
CA LEU A 262 -2.50 -16.38 17.28
C LEU A 262 -2.74 -17.90 17.43
N ARG A 263 -1.74 -18.65 17.91
CA ARG A 263 -1.88 -20.09 18.14
C ARG A 263 -2.96 -20.39 19.17
N ASP A 264 -3.02 -19.63 20.26
CA ASP A 264 -3.98 -19.88 21.33
C ASP A 264 -5.39 -19.44 20.93
N MET A 265 -5.53 -18.33 20.18
CA MET A 265 -6.81 -17.95 19.57
C MET A 265 -7.31 -18.99 18.56
N ARG A 266 -6.43 -19.60 17.76
CA ARG A 266 -6.83 -20.68 16.84
C ARG A 266 -7.36 -21.90 17.56
N LYS A 267 -6.83 -22.25 18.74
CA LYS A 267 -7.39 -23.32 19.58
C LYS A 267 -8.76 -22.96 20.13
N LYS A 268 -8.97 -21.69 20.50
CA LYS A 268 -10.26 -21.17 21.00
C LYS A 268 -11.34 -21.10 19.92
N TYR A 269 -10.94 -20.89 18.66
CA TYR A 269 -11.84 -20.78 17.51
C TYR A 269 -11.56 -21.84 16.42
N PRO A 270 -11.68 -23.15 16.71
CA PRO A 270 -11.26 -24.22 15.80
C PRO A 270 -12.10 -24.30 14.50
N GLN A 271 -13.27 -23.66 14.46
CA GLN A 271 -14.12 -23.61 13.26
C GLN A 271 -13.75 -22.45 12.31
N VAL A 272 -12.95 -21.50 12.76
CA VAL A 272 -12.48 -20.38 11.94
C VAL A 272 -11.23 -20.82 11.19
N LYS A 273 -11.35 -20.88 9.86
CA LYS A 273 -10.22 -21.14 8.99
C LYS A 273 -9.26 -19.95 9.00
N PHE A 274 -8.02 -20.16 9.40
CA PHE A 274 -6.97 -19.15 9.40
C PHE A 274 -6.20 -19.18 8.07
N VAL A 275 -6.07 -18.03 7.41
CA VAL A 275 -5.45 -17.89 6.08
C VAL A 275 -4.47 -16.72 6.06
N ASN A 276 -3.22 -17.00 5.72
CA ASN A 276 -2.22 -15.97 5.48
C ASN A 276 -2.46 -15.30 4.11
N ALA A 277 -2.54 -13.98 4.08
CA ALA A 277 -2.87 -13.21 2.88
C ALA A 277 -2.00 -11.96 2.75
N THR A 278 -1.74 -11.54 1.51
CA THR A 278 -1.29 -10.16 1.26
C THR A 278 -2.47 -9.19 1.43
N ALA A 279 -2.19 -7.90 1.54
CA ALA A 279 -3.19 -6.85 1.58
C ALA A 279 -4.18 -6.95 0.40
N GLN A 280 -3.67 -7.22 -0.81
CA GLN A 280 -4.50 -7.42 -1.99
C GLN A 280 -5.37 -8.68 -1.89
N ASP A 281 -4.76 -9.82 -1.53
CA ASP A 281 -5.45 -11.11 -1.43
C ASP A 281 -6.61 -11.04 -0.43
N ALA A 282 -6.40 -10.40 0.73
CA ALA A 282 -7.37 -10.31 1.79
C ALA A 282 -8.61 -9.51 1.39
N ILE A 283 -8.42 -8.29 0.84
CA ILE A 283 -9.55 -7.46 0.41
C ILE A 283 -10.29 -8.13 -0.77
N ASN A 284 -9.55 -8.67 -1.74
CA ASN A 284 -10.18 -9.33 -2.88
C ASN A 284 -11.04 -10.53 -2.47
N ARG A 285 -10.57 -11.35 -1.53
CA ARG A 285 -11.35 -12.50 -1.04
C ARG A 285 -12.52 -12.09 -0.14
N ASN A 286 -12.44 -10.93 0.50
CA ASN A 286 -13.52 -10.38 1.30
C ASN A 286 -14.64 -9.77 0.43
N LEU A 287 -14.28 -9.01 -0.62
CA LEU A 287 -15.22 -8.29 -1.48
C LEU A 287 -15.70 -9.10 -2.70
N TYR A 288 -14.83 -9.94 -3.27
CA TYR A 288 -15.08 -10.60 -4.56
C TYR A 288 -14.96 -12.13 -4.43
N PRO A 289 -16.02 -12.81 -4.01
CA PRO A 289 -15.99 -14.26 -3.80
C PRO A 289 -15.77 -15.07 -5.09
N THR A 290 -15.96 -14.47 -6.27
CA THR A 290 -15.74 -15.10 -7.57
C THR A 290 -14.25 -15.28 -7.89
N LYS A 291 -13.87 -16.51 -8.29
CA LYS A 291 -12.49 -16.88 -8.65
C LYS A 291 -11.97 -16.28 -9.96
N ASN A 292 -12.84 -15.72 -10.81
CA ASN A 292 -12.40 -15.14 -12.07
C ASN A 292 -11.77 -13.77 -11.81
N ILE A 293 -10.44 -13.71 -11.80
CA ILE A 293 -9.68 -12.48 -11.66
C ILE A 293 -9.51 -11.91 -13.07
N PRO A 294 -10.19 -10.80 -13.43
CA PRO A 294 -10.01 -10.20 -14.74
C PRO A 294 -8.56 -9.73 -14.86
N LYS A 295 -7.90 -10.10 -15.96
CA LYS A 295 -6.64 -9.46 -16.34
C LYS A 295 -6.98 -8.08 -16.89
N ILE A 296 -6.35 -7.05 -16.37
CA ILE A 296 -6.35 -5.72 -16.98
C ILE A 296 -5.12 -5.61 -17.89
N ASP A 297 -5.32 -5.10 -19.09
CA ASP A 297 -4.22 -4.84 -20.02
C ASP A 297 -4.56 -3.70 -20.98
N LEU A 298 -3.52 -3.09 -21.54
CA LEU A 298 -3.64 -1.92 -22.40
C LEU A 298 -2.68 -1.99 -23.59
N LYS A 299 -3.09 -1.38 -24.71
CA LYS A 299 -2.23 -1.07 -25.86
C LYS A 299 -2.10 0.44 -26.00
N ILE A 300 -0.91 0.85 -26.45
CA ILE A 300 -0.65 2.22 -26.87
C ILE A 300 -0.26 2.17 -28.35
N GLN A 301 -0.84 3.05 -29.16
CA GLN A 301 -0.54 3.21 -30.58
C GLN A 301 -0.16 4.66 -30.85
N LYS A 302 0.95 4.87 -31.57
CA LYS A 302 1.38 6.20 -32.01
C LYS A 302 0.73 6.52 -33.34
N GLY A 303 0.07 7.67 -33.42
CA GLY A 303 -0.53 8.22 -34.63
C GLY A 303 0.08 9.58 -34.98
N THR A 304 -0.36 10.16 -36.08
CA THR A 304 0.13 11.47 -36.57
C THR A 304 -0.30 12.65 -35.68
N LYS A 305 -1.43 12.51 -34.96
CA LYS A 305 -2.00 13.56 -34.09
C LYS A 305 -1.81 13.32 -32.59
N GLY A 306 -1.09 12.26 -32.19
CA GLY A 306 -0.86 11.95 -30.78
C GLY A 306 -0.76 10.44 -30.51
N LEU A 307 -1.09 10.06 -29.28
CA LEU A 307 -1.14 8.65 -28.86
C LEU A 307 -2.57 8.21 -28.61
N THR A 308 -2.92 7.04 -29.11
CA THR A 308 -4.17 6.35 -28.76
C THR A 308 -3.88 5.28 -27.73
N ILE A 309 -4.62 5.29 -26.63
CA ILE A 309 -4.57 4.34 -25.53
C ILE A 309 -5.85 3.52 -25.59
N ARG A 310 -5.73 2.20 -25.75
CA ARG A 310 -6.87 1.28 -25.78
C ARG A 310 -6.75 0.23 -24.69
N LEU A 311 -7.76 0.14 -23.83
CA LEU A 311 -7.92 -0.97 -22.89
C LEU A 311 -8.33 -2.22 -23.67
N LEU A 312 -7.62 -3.32 -23.45
CA LEU A 312 -7.91 -4.60 -24.10
C LEU A 312 -8.97 -5.42 -23.38
N SER A 313 -9.07 -5.20 -22.08
CA SER A 313 -9.95 -5.94 -21.18
C SER A 313 -10.37 -4.97 -20.09
N ALA A 314 -11.59 -4.45 -20.18
CA ALA A 314 -12.17 -3.69 -19.09
C ALA A 314 -13.69 -3.80 -19.14
N LYS A 315 -14.23 -4.65 -18.25
CA LYS A 315 -15.58 -4.41 -17.72
C LYS A 315 -15.55 -3.56 -16.44
N HIS A 316 -14.40 -3.43 -15.75
CA HIS A 316 -14.34 -2.83 -14.40
C HIS A 316 -13.02 -2.09 -14.10
N MET A 317 -12.68 -1.03 -14.84
CA MET A 317 -11.58 -0.13 -14.47
C MET A 317 -11.94 0.64 -13.18
N PHE A 318 -11.01 0.75 -12.24
CA PHE A 318 -11.21 1.57 -11.03
C PHE A 318 -11.03 3.06 -11.34
N LEU A 319 -10.00 3.40 -12.12
CA LEU A 319 -9.75 4.76 -12.56
C LEU A 319 -10.88 5.28 -13.47
N ARG A 320 -11.07 6.60 -13.50
CA ARG A 320 -11.99 7.24 -14.47
C ARG A 320 -11.39 7.31 -15.88
N ALA A 321 -10.07 7.36 -15.96
CA ALA A 321 -9.28 7.34 -17.19
C ALA A 321 -7.87 6.80 -16.87
N PRO A 322 -7.11 6.31 -17.87
CA PRO A 322 -5.73 5.92 -17.67
C PRO A 322 -4.89 7.05 -17.04
N TYR A 323 -4.02 6.68 -16.11
CA TYR A 323 -3.01 7.59 -15.57
C TYR A 323 -1.87 7.69 -16.57
N VAL A 324 -1.52 8.90 -17.00
CA VAL A 324 -0.45 9.13 -17.98
C VAL A 324 0.62 10.03 -17.38
N ALA A 325 1.84 9.50 -17.32
CA ALA A 325 3.04 10.21 -16.87
C ALA A 325 3.95 10.49 -18.08
N LEU A 326 4.55 11.67 -18.12
CA LEU A 326 5.53 12.07 -19.12
C LEU A 326 6.84 12.43 -18.43
N LYS A 327 7.94 11.89 -18.96
CA LYS A 327 9.29 12.34 -18.67
C LYS A 327 9.76 13.19 -19.84
N SER A 328 10.12 14.44 -19.58
CA SER A 328 10.63 15.34 -20.60
C SER A 328 12.10 15.04 -20.93
N LYS A 329 12.59 15.56 -22.05
CA LYS A 329 14.02 15.52 -22.43
C LYS A 329 14.92 16.20 -21.39
N ASN A 330 14.37 17.14 -20.62
CA ASN A 330 15.05 17.81 -19.50
C ASN A 330 14.98 17.01 -18.19
N LYS A 331 14.51 15.75 -18.24
CA LYS A 331 14.38 14.84 -17.10
C LYS A 331 13.35 15.27 -16.05
N GLU A 332 12.43 16.16 -16.40
CA GLU A 332 11.29 16.53 -15.56
C GLU A 332 10.15 15.53 -15.74
N TYR A 333 9.39 15.29 -14.68
CA TYR A 333 8.25 14.36 -14.66
C TYR A 333 6.96 15.14 -14.49
N SER A 334 5.91 14.76 -15.22
CA SER A 334 4.62 15.44 -15.15
C SER A 334 3.47 14.50 -15.48
N ARG A 335 2.27 14.87 -15.00
CA ARG A 335 1.02 14.20 -15.37
C ARG A 335 0.46 14.81 -16.65
N VAL A 336 0.02 13.96 -17.57
CA VAL A 336 -0.60 14.39 -18.84
C VAL A 336 -2.10 14.10 -18.83
N LYS A 337 -2.88 15.07 -19.29
CA LYS A 337 -4.33 14.92 -19.45
C LYS A 337 -4.64 13.99 -20.62
N VAL A 338 -5.67 13.17 -20.45
CA VAL A 338 -6.22 12.29 -21.49
C VAL A 338 -7.64 12.69 -21.82
N ALA A 339 -8.01 12.65 -23.09
CA ALA A 339 -9.39 12.82 -23.54
C ALA A 339 -9.98 11.44 -23.87
N ARG A 340 -11.20 11.18 -23.40
CA ARG A 340 -11.94 9.97 -23.79
C ARG A 340 -12.42 10.15 -25.22
N MET A 341 -12.14 9.17 -26.08
CA MET A 341 -12.63 9.17 -27.46
C MET A 341 -13.91 8.33 -27.57
N GLU A 342 -13.90 7.14 -26.98
CA GLU A 342 -15.01 6.19 -26.98
C GLU A 342 -14.87 5.24 -25.78
N ASP A 343 -15.66 4.17 -25.72
CA ASP A 343 -15.52 3.14 -24.70
C ASP A 343 -14.14 2.49 -24.77
N ASN A 344 -13.45 2.45 -23.63
CA ASN A 344 -12.14 1.83 -23.50
C ASN A 344 -11.02 2.44 -24.37
N THR A 345 -11.24 3.62 -24.96
CA THR A 345 -10.23 4.31 -25.79
C THR A 345 -10.07 5.77 -25.37
N TRP A 346 -8.81 6.18 -25.18
CA TRP A 346 -8.40 7.55 -24.83
C TRP A 346 -7.31 8.04 -25.77
N VAL A 347 -7.19 9.35 -25.88
CA VAL A 347 -6.15 10.00 -26.66
C VAL A 347 -5.34 10.98 -25.83
N VAL A 348 -4.04 11.03 -26.12
CA VAL A 348 -3.12 12.07 -25.66
C VAL A 348 -2.76 12.94 -26.86
N ASP A 349 -3.00 14.24 -26.74
CA ASP A 349 -2.71 15.20 -27.80
C ASP A 349 -1.20 15.30 -28.09
N HIS A 350 -0.82 15.35 -29.37
CA HIS A 350 0.59 15.48 -29.78
C HIS A 350 1.31 16.72 -29.20
N HIS A 351 0.62 17.84 -28.97
CA HIS A 351 1.19 19.04 -28.36
C HIS A 351 1.73 18.74 -26.96
N ALA A 352 1.03 17.90 -26.19
CA ALA A 352 1.45 17.48 -24.86
C ALA A 352 2.70 16.57 -24.88
N LEU A 353 3.10 16.07 -26.05
CA LEU A 353 4.21 15.13 -26.21
C LEU A 353 5.48 15.77 -26.79
N ARG A 354 5.43 17.03 -27.24
CA ARG A 354 6.51 17.68 -28.02
C ARG A 354 7.88 17.63 -27.34
N ASN A 355 7.92 17.77 -26.01
CA ASN A 355 9.15 17.76 -25.21
C ASN A 355 9.39 16.43 -24.47
N GLY A 356 8.60 15.40 -24.78
CA GLY A 356 8.68 14.09 -24.14
C GLY A 356 9.90 13.29 -24.58
N GLU A 357 10.54 12.63 -23.61
CA GLU A 357 11.52 11.55 -23.81
C GLU A 357 10.84 10.19 -23.65
N LYS A 358 10.03 10.04 -22.59
CA LYS A 358 9.26 8.81 -22.31
C LYS A 358 7.86 9.15 -21.88
N ILE A 359 6.91 8.30 -22.23
CA ILE A 359 5.55 8.33 -21.72
C ILE A 359 5.22 6.99 -21.08
N GLY A 360 4.64 7.04 -19.88
CA GLY A 360 4.11 5.89 -19.16
C GLY A 360 2.60 5.98 -19.05
N VAL A 361 1.90 4.90 -19.37
CA VAL A 361 0.44 4.79 -19.23
C VAL A 361 0.15 3.66 -18.28
N ALA A 362 -0.66 3.94 -17.27
CA ALA A 362 -1.07 2.99 -16.26
C ALA A 362 -2.59 2.94 -16.11
N VAL A 363 -3.10 1.75 -15.80
CA VAL A 363 -4.51 1.49 -15.50
C VAL A 363 -4.59 0.52 -14.34
N CYS A 364 -5.64 0.63 -13.52
CA CYS A 364 -5.95 -0.37 -12.49
C CYS A 364 -7.44 -0.73 -12.46
N ASP A 365 -7.74 -1.95 -12.02
CA ASP A 365 -9.10 -2.44 -11.85
C ASP A 365 -9.57 -2.34 -10.40
N THR A 366 -10.85 -2.66 -10.16
CA THR A 366 -11.45 -2.64 -8.82
C THR A 366 -10.92 -3.74 -7.87
N ARG A 367 -10.08 -4.65 -8.38
CA ARG A 367 -9.39 -5.71 -7.64
C ARG A 367 -7.91 -5.40 -7.37
N ALA A 368 -7.52 -4.15 -7.59
CA ALA A 368 -6.15 -3.67 -7.44
C ALA A 368 -5.12 -4.32 -8.37
N ASN A 369 -5.55 -4.98 -9.45
CA ASN A 369 -4.64 -5.35 -10.53
C ASN A 369 -4.29 -4.10 -11.34
N PHE A 370 -3.10 -4.07 -11.92
CA PHE A 370 -2.68 -2.96 -12.78
C PHE A 370 -1.96 -3.44 -14.03
N ALA A 371 -1.95 -2.58 -15.05
CA ALA A 371 -1.10 -2.72 -16.22
C ALA A 371 -0.39 -1.39 -16.47
N VAL A 372 0.90 -1.46 -16.79
CA VAL A 372 1.71 -0.31 -17.21
C VAL A 372 2.33 -0.59 -18.58
N ARG A 373 2.38 0.42 -19.44
CA ARG A 373 3.20 0.44 -20.65
C ARG A 373 3.98 1.74 -20.70
N VAL A 374 5.25 1.64 -21.07
CA VAL A 374 6.14 2.78 -21.23
C VAL A 374 6.71 2.77 -22.64
N LEU A 375 6.64 3.91 -23.32
CA LEU A 375 7.21 4.12 -24.66
C LEU A 375 8.25 5.24 -24.61
N THR A 376 9.27 5.12 -25.45
CA THR A 376 10.16 6.24 -25.81
C THR A 376 9.50 7.04 -26.94
N LEU A 377 9.55 8.37 -26.86
CA LEU A 377 8.80 9.28 -27.75
C LEU A 377 9.58 9.74 -28.98
#